data_AF-A7T3M1-F1
#
_entry.id   AF-A7T3M1-F1
#
_cell.length_a   1.000
_cell.length_b   1.000
_cell.length_c   1.000
_cell.angle_alpha   90.00
_cell.angle_beta   90.00
_cell.angle_gamma   90.00
#
_symmetry.space_group_name_H-M   'P 1'
#
loop_
_entity.id
_entity.type
_entity.pdbx_description
1 polymer ?
#
loop_
_entity_poly.entity_id
_entity_poly.type
_entity_poly.pdbx_seq_one_letter_code
_entity_poly.pdbx_strand_id
1 'polypeptide(L)'
;MDMTPEKMLSEIPSDFLRRDVLGRLPKASHKGPMTAPSDHELMGSMVSRLAQAENELRNAKKEIIDKDKKIKILQEKVQLLDKARGYSSGTIGDLERKCQALQAQVHEMEEFLADYGMVWVGNSSPTESAYMPLDDDAHPNEDSMVTPTGCGVWNPAASVANPSFEVNFDLVLKNVKELNVLAGEGCAVISRTKDGARLKVPDSIPLALYYNGIVMFEGPFRPFTDPTTQQCMRDIMEGYFPSELQSRYPDGVPINVSLHILSMKFS
;
A
#
# COMPACT_ATOMS: atom_id res chain seq x y z
N MET A 1 -9.80 24.29 -16.46
CA MET A 1 -10.98 24.59 -17.29
C MET A 1 -12.13 24.82 -16.33
N ASP A 2 -12.45 26.09 -16.08
CA ASP A 2 -13.45 26.50 -15.11
C ASP A 2 -14.84 26.29 -15.73
N MET A 3 -15.63 25.37 -15.17
CA MET A 3 -16.95 25.01 -15.69
C MET A 3 -17.98 25.90 -15.00
N THR A 4 -18.56 26.84 -15.75
CA THR A 4 -19.57 27.76 -15.25
C THR A 4 -20.88 27.03 -14.89
N PRO A 5 -21.63 27.51 -13.88
CA PRO A 5 -22.86 26.86 -13.41
C PRO A 5 -23.94 26.72 -14.50
N GLU A 6 -23.89 27.54 -15.56
CA GLU A 6 -24.79 27.41 -16.71
C GLU A 6 -24.55 26.12 -17.51
N LYS A 7 -23.31 25.62 -17.60
CA LYS A 7 -23.01 24.37 -18.31
C LYS A 7 -23.49 23.12 -17.55
N MET A 8 -23.58 23.20 -16.22
CA MET A 8 -24.10 22.08 -15.40
C MET A 8 -25.61 21.87 -15.58
N LEU A 9 -26.36 22.93 -15.91
CA LEU A 9 -27.79 22.83 -16.16
C LEU A 9 -28.12 22.24 -17.54
N SER A 10 -27.23 22.40 -18.53
CA SER A 10 -27.42 21.84 -19.88
C SER A 10 -27.11 20.35 -19.99
N GLU A 11 -26.44 19.74 -19.00
CA GLU A 11 -26.07 18.32 -19.00
C GLU A 11 -27.02 17.43 -18.20
N ILE A 12 -28.07 17.98 -17.59
CA ILE A 12 -29.10 17.16 -16.94
C ILE A 12 -29.79 16.36 -18.05
N PRO A 13 -29.73 15.01 -18.04
CA PRO A 13 -30.39 14.20 -19.05
C PRO A 13 -31.88 14.56 -19.08
N SER A 14 -32.40 14.88 -20.25
CA SER A 14 -33.79 15.26 -20.50
C SER A 14 -34.81 14.19 -20.09
N ASP A 15 -34.34 13.01 -19.69
CA ASP A 15 -35.11 11.95 -19.04
C ASP A 15 -35.58 12.31 -17.61
N PHE A 16 -34.89 13.21 -16.91
CA PHE A 16 -35.30 13.64 -15.56
C PHE A 16 -36.56 14.52 -15.59
N LEU A 17 -36.80 15.22 -16.70
CA LEU A 17 -38.01 16.04 -16.93
C LEU A 17 -39.16 15.25 -17.56
N ARG A 18 -38.95 13.97 -17.93
CA ARG A 18 -39.95 13.13 -18.60
C ARG A 18 -40.74 12.21 -17.69
N ARG A 19 -40.55 12.27 -16.37
CA ARG A 19 -41.37 11.48 -15.43
C ARG A 19 -42.77 12.09 -15.29
N ASP A 20 -43.60 11.78 -16.27
CA ASP A 20 -45.05 11.57 -16.21
C ASP A 20 -45.84 12.49 -15.26
N VAL A 21 -46.05 13.75 -15.67
CA VAL A 21 -47.07 14.63 -15.08
C VAL A 21 -48.36 14.67 -15.94
N LEU A 22 -48.40 13.95 -17.08
CA LEU A 22 -49.55 13.97 -18.02
C LEU A 22 -50.21 12.62 -18.25
N GLY A 23 -50.24 11.74 -17.24
CA GLY A 23 -50.80 10.41 -17.39
C GLY A 23 -51.72 10.00 -16.26
N ARG A 24 -52.96 10.51 -16.25
CA ARG A 24 -54.20 9.78 -15.86
C ARG A 24 -55.39 10.76 -15.75
N LEU A 25 -55.99 11.11 -16.89
CA LEU A 25 -57.42 11.43 -16.90
C LEU A 25 -58.20 10.11 -16.81
N PRO A 26 -59.21 10.00 -15.94
CA PRO A 26 -60.07 8.83 -15.90
C PRO A 26 -60.89 8.76 -17.21
N LYS A 27 -60.75 7.63 -17.92
CA LYS A 27 -61.55 7.31 -19.11
C LYS A 27 -62.94 6.88 -18.65
N ALA A 28 -63.88 7.82 -18.58
CA ALA A 28 -65.28 7.51 -18.28
C ALA A 28 -65.94 6.84 -19.49
N SER A 29 -66.22 5.55 -19.36
CA SER A 29 -67.13 4.81 -20.25
C SER A 29 -68.37 4.46 -19.44
N HIS A 30 -69.46 5.22 -19.56
CA HIS A 30 -70.77 4.85 -19.03
C HIS A 30 -71.86 5.20 -20.05
N LYS A 31 -72.52 4.16 -20.57
CA LYS A 31 -73.82 4.22 -21.25
C LYS A 31 -74.90 4.08 -20.16
N GLY A 32 -75.69 5.12 -19.91
CA GLY A 32 -76.82 5.12 -18.97
C GLY A 32 -77.47 6.51 -18.88
N PRO A 33 -78.78 6.62 -18.56
CA PRO A 33 -79.54 7.87 -18.67
C PRO A 33 -79.03 8.94 -17.70
N MET A 34 -78.92 10.17 -18.21
CA MET A 34 -78.38 11.34 -17.51
C MET A 34 -79.25 11.73 -16.29
N THR A 35 -78.73 11.47 -15.10
CA THR A 35 -79.07 12.22 -13.88
C THR A 35 -77.85 13.05 -13.52
N ALA A 36 -78.05 14.33 -13.18
CA ALA A 36 -76.95 15.21 -12.80
C ALA A 36 -76.21 14.59 -11.61
N PRO A 37 -74.87 14.50 -11.65
CA PRO A 37 -74.10 13.87 -10.58
C PRO A 37 -74.38 14.60 -9.27
N SER A 38 -74.59 13.81 -8.21
CA SER A 38 -74.89 14.33 -6.87
C SER A 38 -73.70 15.14 -6.35
N ASP A 39 -73.95 16.33 -5.80
CA ASP A 39 -72.92 17.25 -5.29
C ASP A 39 -71.96 16.56 -4.28
N HIS A 40 -72.49 15.61 -3.51
CA HIS A 40 -71.72 14.79 -2.59
C HIS A 40 -70.71 13.85 -3.28
N GLU A 41 -71.04 13.31 -4.46
CA GLU A 41 -70.12 12.46 -5.25
C GLU A 41 -69.00 13.31 -5.87
N LEU A 42 -69.31 14.53 -6.32
CA LEU A 42 -68.32 15.47 -6.82
C LEU A 42 -67.36 15.90 -5.71
N MET A 43 -67.88 16.29 -4.55
CA MET A 43 -67.06 16.61 -3.37
C MET A 43 -66.18 15.42 -2.97
N GLY A 44 -66.72 14.19 -2.95
CA GLY A 44 -65.94 12.98 -2.68
C GLY A 44 -64.80 12.74 -3.67
N SER A 45 -65.04 12.96 -4.96
CA SER A 45 -64.03 12.87 -6.02
C SER A 45 -62.94 13.95 -5.86
N MET A 46 -63.31 15.20 -5.57
CA MET A 46 -62.35 16.29 -5.37
C MET A 46 -61.51 16.07 -4.10
N VAL A 47 -62.12 15.60 -3.00
CA VAL A 47 -61.41 15.26 -1.76
C VAL A 47 -60.44 14.10 -1.99
N SER A 48 -60.86 13.07 -2.73
CA SER A 48 -59.97 11.96 -3.09
C SER A 48 -58.79 12.43 -3.94
N ARG A 49 -59.02 13.34 -4.89
CA ARG A 49 -57.97 13.88 -5.75
C ARG A 49 -57.02 14.81 -5.00
N LEU A 50 -57.54 15.60 -4.05
CA LEU A 50 -56.74 16.40 -3.12
C LEU A 50 -55.86 15.50 -2.24
N ALA A 51 -56.43 14.43 -1.66
CA ALA A 51 -55.68 13.48 -0.86
C ALA A 51 -54.57 12.78 -1.66
N GLN A 52 -54.84 12.43 -2.93
CA GLN A 52 -53.83 11.89 -3.82
C GLN A 52 -52.70 12.89 -4.08
N ALA A 53 -53.02 14.14 -4.43
CA ALA A 53 -52.05 15.19 -4.68
C ALA A 53 -51.19 15.49 -3.44
N GLU A 54 -51.81 15.53 -2.24
CA GLU A 54 -51.08 15.70 -0.98
C GLU A 54 -50.11 14.54 -0.72
N ASN A 55 -50.52 13.30 -1.00
CA ASN A 55 -49.66 12.14 -0.81
C ASN A 55 -48.46 12.14 -1.78
N GLU A 56 -48.68 12.50 -3.04
CA GLU A 56 -47.62 12.68 -4.03
C GLU A 56 -46.63 13.79 -3.61
N LEU A 57 -47.13 14.91 -3.10
CA LEU A 57 -46.29 16.00 -2.58
C LEU A 57 -45.46 15.56 -1.36
N ARG A 58 -46.03 14.77 -0.45
CA ARG A 58 -45.29 14.20 0.69
C ARG A 58 -44.18 13.24 0.22
N ASN A 59 -44.46 12.41 -0.78
CA ASN A 59 -43.49 11.47 -1.32
C ASN A 59 -42.36 12.19 -2.06
N ALA A 60 -42.70 13.17 -2.90
CA ALA A 60 -41.71 14.01 -3.57
C ALA A 60 -40.80 14.74 -2.56
N LYS A 61 -41.37 15.28 -1.48
CA LYS A 61 -40.60 15.92 -0.40
C LYS A 61 -39.61 14.96 0.27
N LYS A 62 -40.03 13.72 0.55
CA LYS A 62 -39.13 12.69 1.11
C LYS A 62 -38.01 12.34 0.14
N GLU A 63 -38.34 12.14 -1.15
CA GLU A 63 -37.35 11.81 -2.18
C GLU A 63 -36.31 12.93 -2.37
N ILE A 64 -36.73 14.20 -2.31
CA ILE A 64 -35.82 15.36 -2.34
C ILE A 64 -34.85 15.29 -1.16
N ILE A 65 -35.36 15.09 0.07
CA ILE A 65 -34.52 15.01 1.27
C ILE A 65 -33.49 13.87 1.16
N ASP A 66 -33.88 12.71 0.63
CA ASP A 66 -32.97 11.59 0.49
C ASP A 66 -31.93 11.79 -0.62
N LYS A 67 -32.33 12.44 -1.72
CA LYS A 67 -31.38 12.88 -2.76
C LYS A 67 -30.41 13.92 -2.24
N ASP A 68 -30.85 14.89 -1.45
CA ASP A 68 -29.97 15.91 -0.84
C ASP A 68 -28.93 15.28 0.08
N LYS A 69 -29.33 14.28 0.89
CA LYS A 69 -28.38 13.49 1.71
C LYS A 69 -27.35 12.79 0.81
N LYS A 70 -27.80 12.15 -0.28
CA LYS A 70 -26.90 11.44 -1.19
C LYS A 70 -25.94 12.40 -1.91
N ILE A 71 -26.43 13.56 -2.33
CA ILE A 71 -25.63 14.62 -2.93
C ILE A 71 -24.55 15.07 -1.94
N LYS A 72 -24.92 15.32 -0.69
CA LYS A 72 -23.97 15.70 0.36
C LYS A 72 -22.86 14.67 0.55
N ILE A 73 -23.22 13.38 0.67
CA ILE A 73 -22.24 12.29 0.82
C ILE A 73 -21.31 12.20 -0.39
N LEU A 74 -21.86 12.31 -1.60
CA LEU A 74 -21.06 12.26 -2.82
C LEU A 74 -20.11 13.46 -2.93
N GLN A 75 -20.57 14.66 -2.58
CA GLN A 75 -19.74 15.86 -2.54
C GLN A 75 -18.59 15.72 -1.53
N GLU A 76 -18.87 15.21 -0.33
CA GLU A 76 -17.83 14.94 0.68
C GLU A 76 -16.82 13.90 0.18
N LYS A 77 -17.27 12.84 -0.50
CA LYS A 77 -16.40 11.82 -1.09
C LYS A 77 -15.49 12.40 -2.17
N VAL A 78 -16.02 13.22 -3.08
CA VAL A 78 -15.23 13.89 -4.12
C VAL A 78 -14.20 14.83 -3.49
N GLN A 79 -14.61 15.62 -2.49
CA GLN A 79 -13.71 16.53 -1.79
C GLN A 79 -12.55 15.78 -1.10
N LEU A 80 -12.81 14.60 -0.51
CA LEU A 80 -11.78 13.78 0.10
C LEU A 80 -10.79 13.25 -0.93
N LEU A 81 -11.29 12.77 -2.08
CA LEU A 81 -10.45 12.27 -3.17
C LEU A 81 -9.60 13.38 -3.79
N ASP A 82 -10.13 14.59 -3.98
CA ASP A 82 -9.36 15.71 -4.49
C ASP A 82 -8.24 16.15 -3.54
N LYS A 83 -8.51 16.14 -2.22
CA LYS A 83 -7.48 16.39 -1.20
C LYS A 83 -6.37 15.34 -1.24
N ALA A 84 -6.73 14.05 -1.35
CA ALA A 84 -5.78 12.96 -1.48
C ALA A 84 -4.95 13.08 -2.77
N ARG A 85 -5.61 13.42 -3.89
CA ARG A 85 -4.98 13.65 -5.19
C ARG A 85 -3.97 14.79 -5.13
N GLY A 86 -4.33 15.91 -4.50
CA GLY A 86 -3.43 17.05 -4.31
C GLY A 86 -2.17 16.69 -3.51
N TYR A 87 -2.33 15.91 -2.43
CA TYR A 87 -1.19 15.42 -1.63
C TYR A 87 -0.27 14.51 -2.46
N SER A 88 -0.84 13.50 -3.14
CA SER A 88 -0.07 12.61 -4.00
C SER A 88 0.64 13.34 -5.14
N SER A 89 0.00 14.36 -5.73
CA SER A 89 0.57 15.16 -6.82
C SER A 89 1.79 15.98 -6.36
N GLY A 90 1.79 16.48 -5.13
CA GLY A 90 2.94 17.19 -4.56
C GLY A 90 4.14 16.26 -4.34
N THR A 91 3.92 15.12 -3.70
CA THR A 91 4.96 14.10 -3.51
C THR A 91 5.52 13.55 -4.82
N ILE A 92 4.67 13.36 -5.83
CA ILE A 92 5.09 12.92 -7.16
C ILE A 92 5.98 13.98 -7.82
N GLY A 93 5.58 15.25 -7.79
CA GLY A 93 6.40 16.33 -8.36
C GLY A 93 7.75 16.50 -7.67
N ASP A 94 7.82 16.30 -6.35
CA ASP A 94 9.09 16.35 -5.61
C ASP A 94 10.00 15.16 -5.94
N LEU A 95 9.43 13.97 -6.14
CA LEU A 95 10.16 12.79 -6.60
C LEU A 95 10.65 12.95 -8.05
N GLU A 96 9.82 13.49 -8.94
CA GLU A 96 10.19 13.79 -10.33
C GLU A 96 11.35 14.79 -10.38
N ARG A 97 11.29 15.86 -9.58
CA ARG A 97 12.38 16.86 -9.51
C ARG A 97 13.69 16.23 -9.01
N LYS A 98 13.62 15.35 -8.01
CA LYS A 98 14.81 14.61 -7.53
C LYS A 98 15.36 13.66 -8.59
N CYS A 99 14.48 12.95 -9.29
CA CYS A 99 14.88 12.06 -10.38
C CYS A 99 15.59 12.84 -11.50
N GLN A 100 15.04 13.99 -11.91
CA GLN A 100 15.66 14.87 -12.88
C GLN A 100 17.02 15.40 -12.41
N ALA A 101 17.14 15.81 -11.14
CA ALA A 101 18.40 16.27 -10.58
C ALA A 101 19.48 15.17 -10.57
N LEU A 102 19.09 13.95 -10.20
CA LEU A 102 19.99 12.78 -10.23
C LEU A 102 20.37 12.41 -11.68
N GLN A 103 19.42 12.46 -12.61
CA GLN A 103 19.70 12.23 -14.04
C GLN A 103 20.67 13.27 -14.60
N ALA A 104 20.49 14.55 -14.28
CA ALA A 104 21.41 15.62 -14.67
C ALA A 104 22.80 15.39 -14.08
N GLN A 105 22.88 14.97 -12.81
CA GLN A 105 24.15 14.63 -12.17
C GLN A 105 24.84 13.45 -12.85
N VAL A 106 24.12 12.39 -13.18
CA VAL A 106 24.67 11.24 -13.90
C VAL A 106 25.16 11.66 -15.28
N HIS A 107 24.40 12.49 -16.00
CA HIS A 107 24.81 13.02 -17.30
C HIS A 107 26.09 13.86 -17.19
N GLU A 108 26.18 14.74 -16.20
CA GLU A 108 27.39 15.54 -15.93
C GLU A 108 28.58 14.63 -15.61
N MET A 109 28.37 13.56 -14.82
CA MET A 109 29.40 12.56 -14.55
C MET A 109 29.83 11.80 -15.81
N GLU A 110 28.89 11.43 -16.68
CA GLU A 110 29.15 10.74 -17.94
C GLU A 110 29.94 11.62 -18.92
N GLU A 111 29.58 12.91 -19.06
CA GLU A 111 30.31 13.89 -19.85
C GLU A 111 31.73 14.09 -19.32
N PHE A 112 31.87 14.26 -18.00
CA PHE A 112 33.19 14.39 -17.38
C PHE A 112 34.07 13.17 -17.64
N LEU A 113 33.54 11.94 -17.56
CA LEU A 113 34.31 10.74 -17.86
C LEU A 113 34.71 10.69 -19.34
N ALA A 114 33.80 11.06 -20.25
CA ALA A 114 34.02 11.04 -21.69
C ALA A 114 35.17 11.97 -22.10
N ASP A 115 35.32 13.13 -21.45
CA ASP A 115 36.42 14.09 -21.71
C ASP A 115 37.81 13.49 -21.48
N TYR A 116 37.91 12.49 -20.59
CA TYR A 116 39.15 11.76 -20.31
C TYR A 116 39.20 10.38 -21.00
N GLY A 117 38.28 10.10 -21.93
CA GLY A 117 38.19 8.82 -22.63
C GLY A 117 37.71 7.65 -21.74
N MET A 118 37.13 7.95 -20.57
CA MET A 118 36.52 6.97 -19.68
C MET A 118 35.01 6.88 -19.96
N VAL A 119 34.42 5.70 -19.80
CA VAL A 119 32.98 5.50 -20.01
C VAL A 119 32.39 4.81 -18.78
N TRP A 120 31.25 5.31 -18.31
CA TRP A 120 30.48 4.67 -17.24
C TRP A 120 29.90 3.33 -17.73
N VAL A 121 30.46 2.21 -17.27
CA VAL A 121 29.99 0.85 -17.60
C VAL A 121 28.90 0.32 -16.66
N GLY A 122 28.58 1.08 -15.60
CA GLY A 122 27.62 0.66 -14.57
C GLY A 122 28.04 -0.62 -13.83
N ASN A 123 27.11 -1.19 -13.08
CA ASN A 123 27.30 -2.42 -12.31
C ASN A 123 26.64 -3.62 -13.01
N SER A 124 26.73 -3.71 -14.34
CA SER A 124 26.30 -4.91 -15.05
C SER A 124 27.18 -6.08 -14.62
N SER A 125 26.68 -6.88 -13.67
CA SER A 125 27.21 -8.23 -13.48
C SER A 125 27.19 -8.91 -14.85
N PRO A 126 28.28 -9.54 -15.30
CA PRO A 126 28.25 -10.33 -16.52
C PRO A 126 27.50 -11.63 -16.22
N THR A 127 26.18 -11.52 -16.09
CA THR A 127 25.27 -12.66 -15.94
C THR A 127 24.31 -12.65 -17.11
N GLU A 128 24.86 -12.74 -18.33
CA GLU A 128 24.12 -13.29 -19.45
C GLU A 128 25.07 -13.75 -20.57
N SER A 129 25.30 -15.06 -20.56
CA SER A 129 25.77 -15.94 -21.64
C SER A 129 26.55 -15.32 -22.81
N ALA A 130 27.89 -15.33 -22.71
CA ALA A 130 28.74 -15.51 -23.87
C ALA A 130 29.03 -17.02 -24.02
N TYR A 131 28.27 -17.70 -24.88
CA TYR A 131 28.72 -18.97 -25.45
C TYR A 131 29.99 -18.69 -26.27
N MET A 132 31.14 -19.13 -25.76
CA MET A 132 32.36 -19.25 -26.56
C MET A 132 32.53 -20.73 -26.93
N PRO A 133 32.38 -21.12 -28.20
CA PRO A 133 32.81 -22.43 -28.66
C PRO A 133 34.34 -22.52 -28.55
N LEU A 134 34.80 -23.60 -27.92
CA LEU A 134 36.18 -24.03 -27.91
C LEU A 134 36.56 -24.46 -29.33
N ASP A 135 37.46 -23.74 -29.98
CA ASP A 135 38.26 -24.33 -31.06
C ASP A 135 39.70 -24.48 -30.54
N ASP A 136 40.09 -25.75 -30.53
CA ASP A 136 41.40 -26.31 -30.30
C ASP A 136 42.19 -26.18 -31.61
N ASP A 137 43.27 -25.40 -31.62
CA ASP A 137 44.39 -25.66 -32.53
C ASP A 137 45.67 -24.94 -32.10
N ALA A 138 46.76 -25.69 -32.16
CA ALA A 138 48.06 -25.44 -31.56
C ALA A 138 48.91 -24.38 -32.28
N HIS A 139 49.78 -23.69 -31.53
CA HIS A 139 51.24 -23.70 -31.71
C HIS A 139 51.95 -22.81 -30.66
N PRO A 140 53.09 -23.23 -30.09
CA PRO A 140 53.86 -22.44 -29.13
C PRO A 140 54.86 -21.55 -29.88
N ASN A 141 54.94 -20.27 -29.55
CA ASN A 141 56.11 -19.46 -29.85
C ASN A 141 56.39 -18.55 -28.65
N GLU A 142 57.52 -18.88 -28.03
CA GLU A 142 58.27 -18.11 -27.06
C GLU A 142 58.87 -16.87 -27.71
N ASP A 143 58.26 -15.70 -27.50
CA ASP A 143 59.04 -14.49 -27.36
C ASP A 143 58.37 -13.49 -26.40
N SER A 144 59.23 -12.91 -25.57
CA SER A 144 58.91 -12.30 -24.30
C SER A 144 58.49 -10.85 -24.47
N MET A 145 57.27 -10.51 -24.02
CA MET A 145 57.03 -9.20 -23.41
C MET A 145 56.02 -9.35 -22.27
N VAL A 146 56.58 -9.38 -21.07
CA VAL A 146 55.91 -9.18 -19.79
C VAL A 146 54.91 -8.02 -19.89
N THR A 147 53.63 -8.36 -20.07
CA THR A 147 52.53 -7.48 -19.71
C THR A 147 52.59 -7.34 -18.19
N PRO A 148 52.61 -6.12 -17.63
CA PRO A 148 52.48 -5.98 -16.20
C PRO A 148 51.10 -6.51 -15.83
N THR A 149 51.11 -7.69 -15.22
CA THR A 149 50.07 -8.17 -14.34
C THR A 149 49.57 -7.01 -13.48
N GLY A 150 48.25 -6.80 -13.52
CA GLY A 150 47.54 -6.13 -12.44
C GLY A 150 47.69 -4.61 -12.44
N CYS A 151 47.22 -3.95 -13.50
CA CYS A 151 46.46 -2.74 -13.21
C CYS A 151 45.28 -3.22 -12.38
N GLY A 152 45.34 -2.95 -11.07
CA GLY A 152 44.27 -3.25 -10.14
C GLY A 152 43.00 -2.68 -10.74
N VAL A 153 42.16 -3.58 -11.27
CA VAL A 153 40.79 -3.28 -11.64
C VAL A 153 40.22 -2.71 -10.36
N TRP A 154 40.12 -1.39 -10.31
CA TRP A 154 39.52 -0.69 -9.20
C TRP A 154 38.10 -1.20 -9.18
N ASN A 155 37.85 -2.12 -8.26
CA ASN A 155 36.58 -2.80 -8.13
C ASN A 155 35.81 -2.01 -7.07
N PRO A 156 34.78 -1.22 -7.45
CA PRO A 156 33.94 -0.58 -6.47
C PRO A 156 33.30 -1.65 -5.58
N ALA A 157 33.06 -2.87 -6.07
CA ALA A 157 32.53 -4.00 -5.30
C ALA A 157 33.48 -4.56 -4.25
N ALA A 158 34.79 -4.30 -4.33
CA ALA A 158 35.73 -4.61 -3.26
C ALA A 158 35.84 -3.46 -2.24
N SER A 159 35.29 -2.28 -2.58
CA SER A 159 35.24 -1.07 -1.75
C SER A 159 33.85 -0.82 -1.13
N VAL A 160 32.78 -1.35 -1.72
CA VAL A 160 31.51 -1.55 -1.01
C VAL A 160 31.63 -2.86 -0.23
N ALA A 161 31.31 -2.79 1.05
CA ALA A 161 31.18 -3.98 1.89
C ALA A 161 30.36 -5.05 1.14
N ASN A 162 30.82 -6.31 1.21
CA ASN A 162 30.07 -7.53 0.84
C ASN A 162 28.56 -7.29 0.84
N PRO A 163 27.76 -7.83 -0.12
CA PRO A 163 26.32 -7.55 -0.26
C PRO A 163 25.70 -7.43 1.12
N SER A 164 25.59 -6.19 1.57
CA SER A 164 25.49 -5.93 3.00
C SER A 164 24.13 -6.43 3.37
N PHE A 165 24.06 -7.41 4.28
CA PHE A 165 22.79 -7.92 4.77
C PHE A 165 21.97 -6.73 5.27
N GLU A 166 20.98 -6.33 4.46
CA GLU A 166 20.19 -5.14 4.68
C GLU A 166 18.88 -5.54 5.33
N VAL A 167 18.69 -5.04 6.54
CA VAL A 167 17.52 -5.35 7.36
C VAL A 167 16.49 -4.27 7.15
N ASN A 168 15.34 -4.63 6.59
CA ASN A 168 14.20 -3.73 6.54
C ASN A 168 13.50 -3.72 7.91
N PHE A 169 13.83 -2.74 8.74
CA PHE A 169 13.29 -2.61 10.10
C PHE A 169 11.76 -2.48 10.13
N ASP A 170 11.16 -1.79 9.15
CA ASP A 170 9.71 -1.63 9.08
C ASP A 170 9.01 -2.97 8.80
N LEU A 171 9.59 -3.76 7.89
CA LEU A 171 9.11 -5.11 7.58
C LEU A 171 9.26 -6.03 8.79
N VAL A 172 10.40 -5.98 9.47
CA VAL A 172 10.63 -6.74 10.71
C VAL A 172 9.60 -6.40 11.77
N LEU A 173 9.33 -5.11 12.01
CA LEU A 173 8.31 -4.68 12.98
C LEU A 173 6.91 -5.14 12.62
N LYS A 174 6.56 -5.08 11.33
CA LYS A 174 5.26 -5.55 10.83
C LYS A 174 5.11 -7.05 11.06
N ASN A 175 6.09 -7.82 10.61
CA ASN A 175 6.05 -9.27 10.68
C ASN A 175 6.07 -9.75 12.13
N VAL A 176 6.83 -9.11 13.02
CA VAL A 176 6.81 -9.46 14.45
C VAL A 176 5.41 -9.25 15.05
N LYS A 177 4.69 -8.20 14.68
CA LYS A 177 3.29 -8.03 15.13
C LYS A 177 2.39 -9.17 14.65
N GLU A 178 2.53 -9.56 13.39
CA GLU A 178 1.76 -10.69 12.82
C GLU A 178 2.14 -12.02 13.48
N LEU A 179 3.44 -12.25 13.71
CA LEU A 179 3.97 -13.42 14.42
C LEU A 179 3.46 -13.48 15.87
N ASN A 180 3.39 -12.35 16.57
CA ASN A 180 2.87 -12.33 17.92
C ASN A 180 1.38 -12.70 17.98
N VAL A 181 0.59 -12.27 16.99
CA VAL A 181 -0.80 -12.71 16.85
C VAL A 181 -0.86 -14.23 16.65
N LEU A 182 0.01 -14.80 15.82
CA LEU A 182 0.10 -16.25 15.60
C LEU A 182 0.56 -17.01 16.86
N ALA A 183 1.50 -16.45 17.64
CA ALA A 183 1.95 -17.01 18.91
C ALA A 183 0.93 -16.85 20.06
N GLY A 184 -0.24 -16.26 19.79
CA GLY A 184 -1.28 -16.08 20.79
C GLY A 184 -0.95 -15.01 21.84
N GLU A 185 -0.34 -13.88 21.42
CA GLU A 185 -0.21 -12.70 22.27
C GLU A 185 -1.59 -12.31 22.85
N GLY A 186 -1.74 -12.43 24.17
CA GLY A 186 -3.00 -12.19 24.89
C GLY A 186 -3.86 -13.44 25.19
N CYS A 187 -3.51 -14.61 24.65
CA CYS A 187 -4.16 -15.88 24.97
C CYS A 187 -3.49 -16.53 26.18
N ALA A 188 -4.19 -16.62 27.31
CA ALA A 188 -3.63 -17.24 28.50
C ALA A 188 -3.61 -18.78 28.37
N VAL A 189 -2.41 -19.36 28.43
CA VAL A 189 -2.19 -20.80 28.31
C VAL A 189 -2.40 -21.45 29.69
N ILE A 190 -3.12 -22.58 29.72
CA ILE A 190 -3.41 -23.31 30.96
C ILE A 190 -2.15 -24.08 31.40
N SER A 191 -1.45 -23.59 32.42
CA SER A 191 -0.37 -24.30 33.09
C SER A 191 -0.95 -25.15 34.22
N ARG A 192 -0.89 -26.48 34.08
CA ARG A 192 -1.26 -27.41 35.16
C ARG A 192 -0.12 -27.44 36.19
N THR A 193 -0.34 -26.79 37.33
CA THR A 193 0.53 -26.92 38.50
C THR A 193 -0.03 -28.03 39.40
N LYS A 194 0.80 -28.57 40.31
CA LYS A 194 0.42 -29.61 41.28
C LYS A 194 -0.77 -29.21 42.19
N ASP A 195 -1.13 -27.93 42.18
CA ASP A 195 -2.16 -27.29 43.00
C ASP A 195 -3.35 -26.75 42.15
N GLY A 196 -3.44 -27.15 40.86
CA GLY A 196 -4.53 -26.78 39.96
C GLY A 196 -4.09 -26.20 38.61
N ALA A 197 -5.08 -25.89 37.76
CA ALA A 197 -4.87 -25.25 36.45
C ALA A 197 -4.82 -23.72 36.61
N ARG A 198 -3.68 -23.10 36.27
CA ARG A 198 -3.53 -21.64 36.25
C ARG A 198 -3.39 -21.14 34.82
N LEU A 199 -4.13 -20.09 34.48
CA LEU A 199 -3.94 -19.34 33.24
C LEU A 199 -2.66 -18.50 33.40
N LYS A 200 -1.63 -18.80 32.61
CA LYS A 200 -0.39 -18.02 32.54
C LYS A 200 -0.26 -17.41 31.14
N VAL A 201 0.13 -16.14 31.09
CA VAL A 201 0.54 -15.51 29.84
C VAL A 201 1.94 -16.04 29.50
N PRO A 202 2.21 -16.46 28.24
CA PRO A 202 3.54 -16.91 27.84
C PRO A 202 4.57 -15.77 27.98
N ASP A 203 5.79 -16.11 28.38
CA ASP A 203 6.89 -15.15 28.53
C ASP A 203 7.33 -14.63 27.15
N SER A 204 7.32 -13.32 26.96
CA SER A 204 7.76 -12.69 25.71
C SER A 204 9.29 -12.56 25.65
N ILE A 205 9.88 -12.75 24.47
CA ILE A 205 11.32 -12.60 24.24
C ILE A 205 11.63 -11.15 23.87
N PRO A 206 12.49 -10.44 24.64
CA PRO A 206 12.95 -9.12 24.23
C PRO A 206 13.94 -9.24 23.06
N LEU A 207 13.72 -8.46 22.01
CA LEU A 207 14.58 -8.34 20.83
C LEU A 207 14.92 -6.85 20.62
N ALA A 208 16.16 -6.47 20.85
CA ALA A 208 16.64 -5.12 20.57
C ALA A 208 17.28 -5.06 19.18
N LEU A 209 16.79 -4.15 18.34
CA LEU A 209 17.26 -3.93 16.98
C LEU A 209 18.18 -2.71 16.92
N TYR A 210 19.38 -2.91 16.38
CA TYR A 210 20.38 -1.88 16.09
C TYR A 210 20.68 -1.84 14.59
N TYR A 211 21.37 -0.79 14.15
CA TYR A 211 21.73 -0.64 12.73
C TYR A 211 22.70 -1.73 12.26
N ASN A 212 23.58 -2.21 13.15
CA ASN A 212 24.66 -3.14 12.86
C ASN A 212 24.42 -4.56 13.42
N GLY A 213 23.31 -4.80 14.11
CA GLY A 213 23.05 -6.09 14.72
C GLY A 213 21.83 -6.12 15.62
N ILE A 214 21.73 -7.21 16.39
CA ILE A 214 20.63 -7.46 17.31
C ILE A 214 21.11 -7.97 18.66
N VAL A 215 20.28 -7.76 19.67
CA VAL A 215 20.39 -8.44 20.96
C VAL A 215 19.07 -9.16 21.19
N MET A 216 19.13 -10.46 21.45
CA MET A 216 17.95 -11.28 21.75
C MET A 216 18.06 -11.78 23.19
N PHE A 217 16.93 -11.80 23.90
CA PHE A 217 16.88 -12.02 25.35
C PHE A 217 17.69 -10.94 26.09
N GLU A 218 18.65 -11.36 26.91
CA GLU A 218 19.67 -10.54 27.56
C GLU A 218 21.07 -11.06 27.18
N GLY A 219 21.20 -11.55 25.94
CA GLY A 219 22.42 -12.16 25.43
C GLY A 219 23.48 -11.17 24.93
N PRO A 220 24.62 -11.66 24.42
CA PRO A 220 25.63 -10.82 23.80
C PRO A 220 25.10 -10.15 22.54
N PHE A 221 25.70 -9.01 22.18
CA PHE A 221 25.43 -8.32 20.91
C PHE A 221 25.83 -9.20 19.72
N ARG A 222 24.90 -9.39 18.79
CA ARG A 222 25.07 -10.21 17.58
C ARG A 222 25.14 -9.30 16.35
N PRO A 223 26.32 -9.11 15.74
CA PRO A 223 26.44 -8.26 14.56
C PRO A 223 25.84 -8.96 13.32
N PHE A 224 25.35 -8.16 12.38
CA PHE A 224 24.87 -8.65 11.08
C PHE A 224 25.96 -9.22 10.19
N THR A 225 27.23 -9.18 10.60
CA THR A 225 28.32 -9.88 9.92
C THR A 225 28.26 -11.40 10.12
N ASP A 226 27.59 -11.87 11.17
CA ASP A 226 27.50 -13.28 11.49
C ASP A 226 26.35 -13.97 10.72
N PRO A 227 26.61 -15.08 9.99
CA PRO A 227 25.62 -15.73 9.14
C PRO A 227 24.42 -16.29 9.91
N THR A 228 24.59 -16.71 11.17
CA THR A 228 23.46 -17.22 11.97
C THR A 228 22.50 -16.08 12.30
N THR A 229 23.04 -14.92 12.65
CA THR A 229 22.27 -13.71 12.92
C THR A 229 21.53 -13.22 11.67
N GLN A 230 22.15 -13.31 10.49
CA GLN A 230 21.50 -13.00 9.22
C GLN A 230 20.36 -13.96 8.91
N GLN A 231 20.50 -15.26 9.20
CA GLN A 231 19.42 -16.23 9.00
C GLN A 231 18.24 -15.94 9.93
N CYS A 232 18.49 -15.73 11.22
CA CYS A 232 17.47 -15.34 12.20
C CYS A 232 16.66 -14.11 11.73
N MET A 233 17.36 -13.08 11.23
CA MET A 233 16.70 -11.86 10.77
C MET A 233 15.96 -12.05 9.43
N ARG A 234 16.45 -12.92 8.55
CA ARG A 234 15.72 -13.31 7.32
C ARG A 234 14.43 -14.05 7.65
N ASP A 235 14.47 -15.01 8.56
CA ASP A 235 13.29 -15.75 9.00
C ASP A 235 12.20 -14.76 9.47
N ILE A 236 12.58 -13.74 10.27
CA ILE A 236 11.64 -12.70 10.72
C ILE A 236 11.14 -11.82 9.57
N MET A 237 12.02 -11.42 8.65
CA MET A 237 11.63 -10.65 7.45
C MET A 237 10.71 -11.41 6.49
N GLU A 238 10.77 -12.74 6.51
CA GLU A 238 9.90 -13.64 5.75
C GLU A 238 8.60 -13.98 6.50
N GLY A 239 8.48 -13.58 7.77
CA GLY A 239 7.30 -13.81 8.60
C GLY A 239 7.28 -15.19 9.26
N TYR A 240 8.44 -15.80 9.48
CA TYR A 240 8.63 -17.05 10.19
C TYR A 240 9.31 -16.81 11.56
N PHE A 241 9.06 -17.73 12.50
CA PHE A 241 9.84 -17.76 13.75
C PHE A 241 11.26 -18.25 13.47
N PRO A 242 12.30 -17.54 13.98
CA PRO A 242 13.69 -17.95 13.83
C PRO A 242 13.90 -19.41 14.21
N SER A 243 14.61 -20.15 13.37
CA SER A 243 14.92 -21.56 13.62
C SER A 243 15.57 -21.81 15.00
N GLU A 244 16.32 -20.83 15.52
CA GLU A 244 16.95 -20.88 16.84
C GLU A 244 15.92 -20.99 17.97
N LEU A 245 14.77 -20.33 17.82
CA LEU A 245 13.70 -20.30 18.82
C LEU A 245 12.79 -21.53 18.73
N GLN A 246 12.64 -22.14 17.55
CA GLN A 246 11.78 -23.31 17.35
C GLN A 246 12.20 -24.50 18.23
N SER A 247 13.51 -24.67 18.47
CA SER A 247 14.02 -25.74 19.35
C SER A 247 13.52 -25.65 20.79
N ARG A 248 13.24 -24.43 21.28
CA ARG A 248 12.76 -24.17 22.65
C ARG A 248 11.27 -23.87 22.72
N TYR A 249 10.71 -23.31 21.65
CA TYR A 249 9.32 -22.84 21.56
C TYR A 249 8.69 -23.38 20.27
N PRO A 250 8.29 -24.67 20.24
CA PRO A 250 7.71 -25.30 19.05
C PRO A 250 6.36 -24.68 18.64
N ASP A 251 5.62 -24.13 19.61
CA ASP A 251 4.30 -23.51 19.40
C ASP A 251 4.39 -22.01 19.08
N GLY A 252 5.60 -21.45 18.92
CA GLY A 252 5.85 -20.02 18.77
C GLY A 252 5.92 -19.28 20.10
N VAL A 253 6.49 -18.07 20.08
CA VAL A 253 6.69 -17.26 21.27
C VAL A 253 6.53 -15.78 20.93
N PRO A 254 5.79 -14.98 21.74
CA PRO A 254 5.69 -13.55 21.51
C PRO A 254 7.06 -12.87 21.60
N ILE A 255 7.34 -11.94 20.68
CA ILE A 255 8.59 -11.19 20.60
C ILE A 255 8.28 -9.71 20.88
N ASN A 256 8.99 -9.12 21.84
CA ASN A 256 8.92 -7.69 22.13
C ASN A 256 10.10 -6.96 21.49
N VAL A 257 9.83 -6.12 20.51
CA VAL A 257 10.86 -5.44 19.71
C VAL A 257 11.14 -4.03 20.22
N SER A 258 12.40 -3.73 20.51
CA SER A 258 12.88 -2.40 20.89
C SER A 258 13.89 -1.84 19.88
N LEU A 259 13.49 -0.80 19.15
CA LEU A 259 14.35 -0.11 18.17
C LEU A 259 15.27 0.89 18.88
N HIS A 260 16.59 0.68 18.78
CA HIS A 260 17.60 1.56 19.36
C HIS A 260 18.29 2.46 18.32
N ILE A 261 17.82 2.45 17.08
CA ILE A 261 18.34 3.23 15.94
C ILE A 261 18.17 4.76 16.07
N LEU A 262 17.33 5.23 17.01
CA LEU A 262 17.05 6.66 17.22
C LEU A 262 18.05 7.37 18.16
N SER A 263 18.95 6.64 18.83
CA SER A 263 19.86 7.26 19.81
C SER A 263 21.05 8.00 19.18
N MET A 264 21.15 8.10 17.85
CA MET A 264 22.23 8.80 17.14
C MET A 264 21.78 10.03 16.34
N LYS A 265 20.55 10.53 16.56
CA LYS A 265 20.08 11.79 15.96
C LYS A 265 19.61 12.80 17.01
N PHE A 266 20.47 13.10 17.97
CA PHE A 266 20.38 14.34 18.75
C PHE A 266 21.77 14.69 19.29
N SER A 267 22.54 15.44 18.49
CA SER A 267 23.46 16.48 18.96
C SER A 267 23.85 17.37 17.79
#